data_AF-A0A450TTG0-F1
#
_entry.id   AF-A0A450TTG0-F1
#
_cell.length_a   1.000
_cell.length_b   1.000
_cell.length_c   1.000
_cell.angle_alpha   90.00
_cell.angle_beta   90.00
_cell.angle_gamma   90.00
#
_symmetry.space_group_name_H-M   'P 1'
#
loop_
_entity.id
_entity.type
_entity.pdbx_description
1 polymer ?
#
loop_
_entity_poly.entity_id
_entity_poly.type
_entity_poly.pdbx_seq_one_letter_code
_entity_poly.pdbx_strand_id
1 'polypeptide(L)'
;MNYRGITRKLMALDCHELPRRGGGSHRKWFNPITQRVTSLPDWGSRDLKPGTIRAAIRQLGIQWKAFENAREKHAIDETEGTKPP
;
A
#
# COMPACT_ATOMS: atom_id res chain seq x y z
N MET A 1 -6.41 7.84 -10.32
CA MET A 1 -5.98 6.48 -9.89
C MET A 1 -7.06 5.96 -8.96
N ASN A 2 -7.67 4.83 -9.33
CA ASN A 2 -8.76 4.23 -8.56
C ASN A 2 -8.23 3.46 -7.35
N TYR A 3 -9.13 3.15 -6.40
CA TYR A 3 -8.79 2.40 -5.19
C TYR A 3 -8.05 1.08 -5.53
N ARG A 4 -8.56 0.31 -6.50
CA ARG A 4 -7.95 -0.96 -6.93
C ARG A 4 -6.49 -0.81 -7.36
N GLY A 5 -6.15 0.20 -8.15
CA GLY A 5 -4.79 0.47 -8.59
C GLY A 5 -3.87 0.80 -7.42
N ILE A 6 -4.36 1.57 -6.44
CA ILE A 6 -3.60 1.88 -5.22
C ILE A 6 -3.36 0.60 -4.40
N THR A 7 -4.39 -0.22 -4.19
CA THR A 7 -4.27 -1.46 -3.41
C THR A 7 -3.26 -2.43 -3.99
N ARG A 8 -3.21 -2.60 -5.32
CA ARG A 8 -2.21 -3.45 -5.98
C ARG A 8 -0.78 -2.97 -5.73
N LYS A 9 -0.57 -1.67 -5.80
CA LYS A 9 0.73 -1.06 -5.51
C LYS A 9 1.14 -1.22 -4.05
N LEU A 10 0.20 -1.06 -3.12
CA LEU A 10 0.43 -1.27 -1.70
C LEU A 10 0.79 -2.73 -1.39
N MET A 11 0.06 -3.68 -1.98
CA MET A 11 0.39 -5.11 -1.88
C MET A 11 1.79 -5.43 -2.43
N ALA A 12 2.20 -4.79 -3.54
CA ALA A 12 3.55 -4.93 -4.10
C ALA A 12 4.66 -4.30 -3.23
N LEU A 13 4.30 -3.54 -2.18
CA LEU A 13 5.20 -2.94 -1.20
C LEU A 13 5.03 -3.60 0.18
N ASP A 14 4.56 -4.85 0.23
CA ASP A 14 4.32 -5.63 1.46
C ASP A 14 3.32 -5.00 2.44
N CYS A 15 2.53 -4.03 1.99
CA CYS A 15 1.45 -3.48 2.79
C CYS A 15 0.19 -4.36 2.65
N HIS A 16 -0.58 -4.49 3.72
CA HIS A 16 -1.79 -5.30 3.72
C HIS A 16 -2.98 -4.58 4.35
N GLU A 17 -4.18 -4.93 3.87
CA GLU A 17 -5.44 -4.43 4.42
C GLU A 17 -5.72 -5.13 5.77
N LEU A 18 -5.99 -4.34 6.80
CA LEU A 18 -6.39 -4.87 8.10
C LEU A 18 -7.87 -5.26 8.08
N PRO A 19 -8.24 -6.43 8.64
CA PRO A 19 -9.61 -6.90 8.65
C PRO A 19 -10.54 -5.89 9.35
N ARG A 20 -11.65 -5.59 8.68
CA ARG A 20 -12.66 -4.65 9.19
C ARG A 20 -13.56 -5.32 10.24
N ARG A 21 -13.96 -4.55 11.25
CA ARG A 21 -15.07 -4.91 12.18
C ARG A 21 -16.39 -4.19 11.87
N GLY A 22 -16.44 -3.33 10.84
CA GLY A 22 -17.62 -2.49 10.54
C GLY A 22 -17.84 -2.20 9.05
N GLY A 23 -19.04 -1.70 8.71
CA GLY A 23 -19.54 -1.53 7.34
C GLY A 23 -19.09 -0.28 6.57
N GLY A 24 -18.18 0.53 7.11
CA GLY A 24 -17.75 1.78 6.47
C GLY A 24 -16.95 1.58 5.18
N SER A 25 -16.92 2.62 4.34
CA SER A 25 -16.13 2.69 3.11
C SER A 25 -14.64 2.96 3.38
N HIS A 26 -14.22 3.22 4.62
CA HIS A 26 -12.81 3.40 4.95
C HIS A 26 -12.12 2.06 5.18
N ARG A 27 -11.01 1.84 4.48
CA ARG A 27 -10.17 0.65 4.53
C ARG A 27 -8.87 0.97 5.24
N LYS A 28 -8.50 0.18 6.23
CA LYS A 28 -7.25 0.38 6.97
C LYS A 28 -6.14 -0.43 6.33
N TRP A 29 -5.00 0.20 6.13
CA TRP A 29 -3.81 -0.42 5.56
C TRP A 29 -2.67 -0.34 6.55
N PHE A 30 -1.95 -1.44 6.73
CA PHE A 30 -0.79 -1.54 7.58
C PHE A 30 0.46 -1.82 6.76
N ASN A 31 1.53 -1.11 7.10
CA ASN A 31 2.86 -1.35 6.57
C ASN A 31 3.71 -2.03 7.67
N PRO A 32 4.09 -3.31 7.51
CA PRO A 32 4.90 -4.03 8.49
C PRO A 32 6.34 -3.52 8.57
N ILE A 33 6.87 -2.92 7.50
CA ILE A 33 8.26 -2.41 7.46
C ILE A 33 8.40 -1.16 8.35
N THR A 34 7.41 -0.26 8.28
CA THR A 34 7.43 1.00 9.04
C THR A 34 6.59 0.95 10.31
N GLN A 35 5.84 -0.14 10.52
CA GLN A 35 4.86 -0.30 11.61
C GLN A 35 3.79 0.80 11.63
N ARG A 36 3.43 1.34 10.46
CA ARG A 36 2.45 2.44 10.33
C ARG A 36 1.14 1.98 9.73
N VAL A 37 0.07 2.66 10.10
CA VAL A 37 -1.29 2.44 9.60
C VAL A 37 -1.79 3.70 8.90
N THR A 38 -2.52 3.52 7.79
CA THR A 38 -3.31 4.59 7.17
C THR A 38 -4.76 4.13 6.96
N SER A 39 -5.65 5.08 6.68
CA SER A 39 -7.02 4.82 6.28
C SER A 39 -7.25 5.40 4.88
N LEU A 40 -7.63 4.54 3.94
CA LEU A 40 -7.96 4.91 2.57
C LEU A 40 -9.47 4.82 2.35
N PRO A 41 -10.09 5.85 1.76
CA PRO A 41 -11.50 5.74 1.39
C PRO A 41 -11.66 4.88 0.13
N ASP A 42 -12.54 3.89 0.23
CA ASP A 42 -13.05 3.08 -0.88
C ASP A 42 -14.23 3.82 -1.51
N TRP A 43 -13.92 4.75 -2.42
CA TRP A 43 -14.93 5.43 -3.25
C TRP A 43 -15.39 4.56 -4.44
N GLY A 44 -15.13 3.25 -4.40
CA GLY A 44 -15.50 2.30 -5.43
C GLY A 44 -14.81 2.61 -6.76
N SER A 45 -15.62 2.98 -7.77
CA SER A 45 -15.16 3.27 -9.14
C SER A 45 -14.58 4.67 -9.32
N ARG A 46 -14.70 5.56 -8.33
CA ARG A 46 -14.17 6.92 -8.44
C ARG A 46 -12.68 6.96 -8.20
N ASP A 47 -12.01 7.84 -8.95
CA ASP A 47 -10.61 8.15 -8.73
C ASP A 47 -10.42 8.87 -7.39
N LEU A 48 -9.41 8.43 -6.63
CA LEU A 48 -8.99 9.16 -5.45
C LEU A 48 -8.21 10.41 -5.87
N LYS A 49 -8.44 11.51 -5.16
CA LYS A 49 -7.68 12.75 -5.37
C LYS A 49 -6.19 12.47 -5.12
N PRO A 50 -5.27 12.93 -5.98
CA PRO A 50 -3.83 12.70 -5.82
C PRO A 50 -3.29 13.14 -4.45
N GLY A 51 -3.83 14.22 -3.87
CA GLY A 51 -3.48 14.68 -2.53
C GLY A 51 -3.83 13.67 -1.43
N THR A 52 -5.00 13.02 -1.52
CA THR A 52 -5.42 11.96 -0.58
C THR A 52 -4.50 10.75 -0.67
N ILE A 53 -4.14 10.34 -1.88
CA ILE A 53 -3.22 9.22 -2.10
C ILE A 53 -1.86 9.55 -1.50
N ARG A 54 -1.27 10.71 -1.85
CA ARG A 54 0.02 11.15 -1.31
C ARG A 54 0.05 11.23 0.21
N ALA A 55 -1.02 11.73 0.82
CA ALA A 55 -1.13 11.78 2.28
C ALA A 55 -1.11 10.38 2.90
N ALA A 56 -1.89 9.44 2.34
CA ALA A 56 -1.92 8.06 2.83
C ALA A 56 -0.57 7.34 2.67
N ILE A 57 0.08 7.49 1.51
CA ILE A 57 1.42 6.91 1.26
C ILE A 57 2.45 7.48 2.24
N ARG A 58 2.41 8.80 2.51
CA ARG A 58 3.29 9.43 3.50
C ARG A 58 3.01 8.93 4.92
N GLN A 59 1.75 8.72 5.29
CA GLN A 59 1.37 8.14 6.59
C GLN A 59 1.89 6.71 6.75
N LEU A 60 1.90 5.92 5.67
CA LEU A 60 2.53 4.58 5.67
C LEU A 60 4.06 4.63 5.73
N GLY A 61 4.67 5.82 5.71
CA GLY A 61 6.12 5.97 5.68
C GLY A 61 6.76 5.56 4.36
N ILE A 62 5.98 5.49 3.29
CA ILE A 62 6.44 5.09 1.97
C ILE A 62 6.84 6.35 1.20
N GLN A 63 7.97 6.29 0.50
CA GLN A 63 8.38 7.37 -0.40
C GLN A 63 7.49 7.39 -1.64
N TRP A 64 7.04 8.57 -2.08
CA TRP A 64 6.14 8.70 -3.24
C TRP A 64 6.71 8.01 -4.49
N LYS A 65 8.02 8.17 -4.73
CA LYS A 65 8.73 7.52 -5.85
C LYS A 65 8.71 5.99 -5.76
N ALA A 66 8.83 5.41 -4.57
CA ALA A 66 8.72 3.97 -4.37
C ALA A 66 7.30 3.47 -4.70
N PHE A 67 6.28 4.24 -4.33
CA PHE A 67 4.88 3.95 -4.69
C PHE A 67 4.61 4.10 -6.20
N GLU A 68 5.19 5.09 -6.87
CA GLU A 68 5.07 5.24 -8.32
C GLU A 68 5.72 4.07 -9.06
N ASN A 69 6.90 3.66 -8.59
CA ASN A 69 7.68 2.54 -9.16
C ASN A 69 7.13 1.17 -8.81
N ALA A 70 6.26 1.05 -7.80
CA ALA A 70 5.52 -0.18 -7.54
C ALA A 70 4.66 -0.50 -8.77
N ARG A 71 5.16 -1.39 -9.61
CA ARG A 71 4.46 -2.06 -10.69
C ARG A 71 4.53 -3.54 -10.38
N GLU A 72 3.42 -4.23 -10.59
CA GLU A 72 3.20 -5.67 -10.38
C GLU A 72 4.51 -6.45 -10.50
N LYS A 73 5.11 -6.83 -9.35
CA LYS A 73 6.29 -7.69 -9.33
C LYS A 73 5.82 -9.08 -9.76
N HIS A 74 5.80 -9.31 -11.07
CA HIS A 74 5.94 -10.65 -11.62
C HIS A 74 7.39 -10.76 -12.11
N ALA A 75 8.30 -10.96 -11.16
CA ALA A 75 9.67 -11.33 -11.45
C ALA A 75 10.24 -12.00 -10.20
N ILE A 76 10.18 -13.34 -10.24
CA ILE A 76 11.14 -14.32 -9.74
C ILE A 76 11.86 -14.03 -8.41
N ASP A 77 11.57 -14.93 -7.48
CA ASP A 77 12.41 -15.34 -6.37
C ASP A 77 13.88 -15.47 -6.82
N GLU A 78 14.76 -14.65 -6.28
CA GLU A 78 16.18 -14.97 -6.12
C GLU A 78 16.64 -14.41 -4.76
N THR A 79 16.44 -15.24 -3.73
CA THR A 79 17.40 -15.54 -2.66
C THR A 79 18.32 -14.39 -2.19
N GLU A 80 17.90 -13.68 -1.14
CA GLU A 80 18.85 -12.99 -0.27
C GLU A 80 19.48 -14.02 0.67
N GLY A 81 20.65 -14.52 0.27
CA GLY A 81 21.52 -15.34 1.08
C GLY A 81 21.89 -14.60 2.36
N THR A 82 21.23 -14.98 3.46
CA THR A 82 21.67 -14.63 4.80
C THR A 82 22.98 -15.37 5.08
N LYS A 83 24.08 -14.62 5.15
CA LYS A 83 25.29 -15.01 5.89
C LYS A 83 25.62 -13.88 6.86
N PRO A 84 25.60 -14.14 8.18
CA PRO A 84 26.86 -14.16 8.96
C PRO A 84 26.80 -15.01 10.24
N PRO A 85 27.86 -15.10 11.07
CA PRO A 85 29.31 -15.05 10.79
C PRO A 85 29.96 -16.45 10.79
#